data_AF-A0A850C4F9-F1
#
_entry.id   AF-A0A850C4F9-F1
#
_cell.length_a   1.000
_cell.length_b   1.000
_cell.length_c   1.000
_cell.angle_alpha   90.00
_cell.angle_beta   90.00
_cell.angle_gamma   90.00
#
_symmetry.space_group_name_H-M   'P 1'
#
loop_
_entity.id
_entity.type
_entity.pdbx_description
1 polymer ?
#
loop_
_entity_poly.entity_id
_entity_poly.type
_entity_poly.pdbx_seq_one_letter_code
_entity_poly.pdbx_strand_id
1 'polypeptide(L)'
;MNEPDHYRVLGVSPQAPRNEIQAAYRRRLRETHPDRGGDEAEFHLVQGAWETLSHAGLRREYDLLRFGRRAARRYGKAAAKPSHRKVRGWNVAPPPEPVQHAFPTEGALVAVPWHARLRLARPVYRPSAWIAAAVSIAAAAVWVFMGLGFLGQAFASDSWIFLLLAIPVTIAIAMIVVVQTSRALRRRPDTAPPPPTGRLIFATLFAAAVIALAGPSTPWGWALGVYVLTGAALAWTVKRVRYTVALRRQVGAALRQFNAFG
;
A
#
# COMPACT_ATOMS: atom_id res chain seq x y z
N MET A 1 18.20 -18.62 -28.09
CA MET A 1 19.50 -18.01 -27.72
C MET A 1 19.67 -18.13 -26.22
N ASN A 2 20.75 -18.75 -25.73
CA ASN A 2 21.05 -18.81 -24.30
C ASN A 2 21.64 -17.46 -23.89
N GLU A 3 20.80 -16.55 -23.38
CA GLU A 3 21.27 -15.27 -22.81
C GLU A 3 22.34 -15.56 -21.73
N PRO A 4 23.56 -15.01 -21.85
CA PRO A 4 24.61 -15.24 -20.87
C PRO A 4 24.24 -14.63 -19.51
N ASP A 5 24.45 -15.39 -18.43
CA ASP A 5 24.16 -14.97 -17.05
C ASP A 5 25.00 -13.74 -16.69
N HIS A 6 24.38 -12.65 -16.22
CA HIS A 6 25.07 -11.38 -15.95
C HIS A 6 26.21 -11.54 -14.93
N TYR A 7 26.05 -12.45 -13.97
CA TYR A 7 27.11 -12.77 -13.00
C TYR A 7 28.32 -13.44 -13.67
N ARG A 8 28.08 -14.27 -14.70
CA ARG A 8 29.14 -14.93 -15.47
C ARG A 8 29.86 -13.96 -16.40
N VAL A 9 29.11 -13.05 -17.04
CA VAL A 9 29.69 -11.98 -17.87
C VAL A 9 30.69 -11.14 -17.05
N LEU A 10 30.29 -10.72 -15.84
CA LEU A 10 31.19 -9.99 -14.95
C LEU A 10 32.24 -10.87 -14.24
N GLY A 11 32.08 -12.20 -14.24
CA GLY A 11 32.99 -13.13 -13.57
C GLY A 11 32.93 -13.05 -12.04
N VAL A 12 31.74 -12.83 -11.47
CA VAL A 12 31.50 -12.65 -10.03
C VAL A 12 30.49 -13.65 -9.49
N SER A 13 30.58 -13.91 -8.19
CA SER A 13 29.60 -14.76 -7.51
C SER A 13 28.21 -14.09 -7.48
N PRO A 14 27.10 -14.86 -7.56
CA PRO A 14 25.76 -14.33 -7.29
C PRO A 14 25.59 -13.74 -5.88
N GLN A 15 26.40 -14.19 -4.92
CA GLN A 15 26.44 -13.65 -3.56
C GLN A 15 27.41 -12.47 -3.42
N ALA A 16 28.09 -12.05 -4.49
CA ALA A 16 29.08 -10.99 -4.42
C ALA A 16 28.46 -9.67 -3.92
N PRO A 17 29.11 -8.97 -2.98
CA PRO A 17 28.70 -7.64 -2.55
C PRO A 17 28.91 -6.62 -3.69
N ARG A 18 28.18 -5.50 -3.62
CA ARG A 18 28.13 -4.52 -4.72
C ARG A 18 29.50 -3.94 -5.09
N ASN A 19 30.37 -3.74 -4.12
CA ASN A 19 31.75 -3.29 -4.31
C ASN A 19 32.56 -4.25 -5.20
N GLU A 20 32.40 -5.55 -5.02
CA GLU A 20 33.06 -6.58 -5.84
C GLU A 20 32.52 -6.57 -7.27
N ILE A 21 31.20 -6.42 -7.45
CA ILE A 21 30.56 -6.28 -8.78
C ILE A 21 31.10 -5.04 -9.50
N GLN A 22 31.25 -3.92 -8.80
CA GLN A 22 31.79 -2.69 -9.37
C GLN A 22 33.29 -2.79 -9.73
N ALA A 23 34.07 -3.51 -8.93
CA ALA A 23 35.46 -3.79 -9.24
C ALA A 23 35.58 -4.67 -10.49
N ALA A 24 34.77 -5.72 -10.58
CA ALA A 24 34.75 -6.63 -11.71
C ALA A 24 34.27 -5.97 -13.01
N TYR A 25 33.25 -5.13 -12.94
CA TYR A 25 32.79 -4.32 -14.07
C TYR A 25 33.92 -3.42 -14.61
N ARG A 26 34.60 -2.66 -13.74
CA ARG A 26 35.70 -1.78 -14.16
C ARG A 26 36.86 -2.56 -14.79
N ARG A 27 37.13 -3.78 -14.32
CA ARG A 27 38.14 -4.66 -14.92
C ARG A 27 37.71 -5.11 -16.31
N ARG A 28 36.52 -5.72 -16.42
CA ARG A 28 35.97 -6.20 -17.69
C ARG A 28 35.83 -5.11 -18.74
N LEU A 29 35.35 -3.93 -18.35
CA LEU A 29 35.19 -2.79 -19.25
C LEU A 29 36.51 -2.34 -19.89
N ARG A 30 37.63 -2.47 -19.19
CA ARG A 30 38.96 -2.14 -19.75
C ARG A 30 39.46 -3.22 -20.71
N GLU A 31 39.13 -4.47 -20.43
CA GLU A 31 39.51 -5.65 -21.23
C GLU A 31 38.72 -5.70 -22.54
N THR A 32 37.42 -5.36 -22.50
CA THR A 32 36.52 -5.46 -23.66
C THR A 32 36.39 -4.16 -24.44
N HIS A 33 37.15 -3.11 -24.11
CA HIS A 33 37.00 -1.81 -24.76
C HIS A 33 37.40 -1.87 -26.25
N PRO A 34 36.57 -1.39 -27.20
CA PRO A 34 36.87 -1.46 -28.64
C PRO A 34 38.17 -0.71 -29.00
N ASP A 35 38.43 0.46 -28.38
CA ASP A 35 39.69 1.21 -28.58
C ASP A 35 40.96 0.46 -28.15
N ARG A 36 40.84 -0.63 -27.38
CA ARG A 36 41.97 -1.48 -26.97
C ARG A 36 42.03 -2.81 -27.71
N GLY A 37 41.25 -2.95 -28.80
CA GLY A 37 41.14 -4.19 -29.57
C GLY A 37 40.20 -5.22 -28.96
N GLY A 38 39.30 -4.81 -28.05
CA GLY A 38 38.26 -5.67 -27.49
C GLY A 38 37.05 -5.85 -28.42
N ASP A 39 36.22 -6.85 -28.15
CA ASP A 39 35.00 -7.12 -28.89
C ASP A 39 33.85 -6.21 -28.42
N GLU A 40 33.25 -5.48 -29.36
CA GLU A 40 32.09 -4.61 -29.12
C GLU A 40 30.89 -5.41 -28.60
N ALA A 41 30.70 -6.65 -29.05
CA ALA A 41 29.61 -7.49 -28.56
C ALA A 41 29.83 -7.87 -27.07
N GLU A 42 31.06 -8.21 -26.69
CA GLU A 42 31.39 -8.49 -25.27
C GLU A 42 31.28 -7.22 -24.42
N PHE A 43 31.66 -6.06 -24.96
CA PHE A 43 31.49 -4.76 -24.31
C PHE A 43 30.03 -4.48 -23.96
N HIS A 44 29.11 -4.66 -24.92
CA HIS A 44 27.68 -4.47 -24.68
C HIS A 44 27.13 -5.46 -23.65
N LEU A 45 27.59 -6.71 -23.64
CA LEU A 45 27.18 -7.69 -22.62
C LEU A 45 27.65 -7.27 -21.22
N VAL A 46 28.87 -6.77 -21.09
CA VAL A 46 29.42 -6.26 -19.83
C VAL A 46 28.64 -5.05 -19.33
N GLN A 47 28.27 -4.12 -20.22
CA GLN A 47 27.41 -2.98 -19.89
C GLN A 47 26.01 -3.43 -19.42
N GLY A 48 25.34 -4.29 -20.17
CA GLY A 48 24.01 -4.80 -19.79
C GLY A 48 24.00 -5.57 -18.47
N ALA A 49 25.08 -6.31 -18.19
CA ALA A 49 25.26 -6.97 -16.89
C ALA A 49 25.40 -5.97 -15.74
N TRP A 50 26.13 -4.87 -15.94
CA TRP A 50 26.28 -3.82 -14.94
C TRP A 50 24.97 -3.04 -14.70
N GLU A 51 24.23 -2.69 -15.75
CA GLU A 51 22.94 -2.02 -15.64
C GLU A 51 21.96 -2.79 -14.74
N THR A 52 21.92 -4.11 -14.91
CA THR A 52 21.05 -4.98 -14.10
C THR A 52 21.57 -5.18 -12.67
N LEU A 53 22.87 -5.42 -12.50
CA LEU A 53 23.44 -5.84 -11.20
C LEU A 53 23.84 -4.67 -10.28
N SER A 54 24.02 -3.46 -10.82
CA SER A 54 24.43 -2.28 -10.05
C SER A 54 23.31 -1.72 -9.16
N HIS A 55 22.05 -1.92 -9.56
CA HIS A 55 20.86 -1.50 -8.84
C HIS A 55 20.24 -2.63 -8.02
N ALA A 56 20.05 -2.40 -6.71
CA ALA A 56 19.54 -3.43 -5.80
C ALA A 56 18.14 -3.96 -6.18
N GLY A 57 17.27 -3.10 -6.74
CA GLY A 57 15.94 -3.50 -7.21
C GLY A 57 15.98 -4.42 -8.42
N LEU A 58 16.71 -4.01 -9.47
CA LEU A 58 16.87 -4.78 -10.71
C LEU A 58 17.61 -6.10 -10.46
N ARG A 59 18.65 -6.10 -9.63
CA ARG A 59 19.36 -7.32 -9.21
C ARG A 59 18.41 -8.32 -8.55
N ARG A 60 17.53 -7.85 -7.65
CA ARG A 60 16.56 -8.71 -6.97
C ARG A 60 15.55 -9.31 -7.96
N GLU A 61 15.04 -8.52 -8.88
CA GLU A 61 14.11 -9.00 -9.91
C GLU A 61 14.78 -10.02 -10.84
N TYR A 62 16.02 -9.73 -11.26
CA TYR A 62 16.84 -10.65 -12.03
C TYR A 62 17.08 -11.97 -11.30
N ASP A 63 17.42 -11.92 -10.01
CA ASP A 63 17.64 -13.11 -9.19
C ASP A 63 16.36 -13.96 -9.09
N LEU A 64 15.20 -13.34 -8.87
CA LEU A 64 13.91 -14.04 -8.84
C LEU A 64 13.62 -14.77 -10.17
N LEU A 65 13.80 -14.08 -11.30
CA LEU A 65 13.63 -14.67 -12.62
C LEU A 65 14.64 -15.80 -12.88
N ARG A 66 15.88 -15.64 -12.41
CA ARG A 66 16.95 -16.64 -12.52
C ARG A 66 16.68 -17.87 -11.67
N PHE A 67 16.09 -17.73 -10.49
CA PHE A 67 15.62 -18.85 -9.66
C PHE A 67 14.43 -19.56 -10.30
N GLY A 68 13.45 -18.81 -10.83
CA GLY A 68 12.30 -19.38 -11.55
C GLY A 68 12.71 -20.19 -12.78
N ARG A 69 13.65 -19.68 -13.60
CA ARG A 69 14.20 -20.43 -14.74
C ARG A 69 14.98 -21.67 -14.30
N ARG A 70 15.74 -21.61 -13.20
CA ARG A 70 16.44 -22.80 -12.66
C ARG A 70 15.49 -23.83 -12.08
N ALA A 71 14.42 -23.41 -11.40
CA ALA A 71 13.36 -24.29 -10.94
C ALA A 71 12.63 -24.94 -12.12
N ALA A 72 12.27 -24.17 -13.15
CA ALA A 72 11.65 -24.70 -14.36
C ALA A 72 12.55 -25.70 -15.11
N ARG A 73 13.86 -25.46 -15.15
CA ARG A 73 14.84 -26.40 -15.73
C ARG A 73 15.05 -27.64 -14.85
N ARG A 74 15.06 -27.50 -13.53
CA ARG A 74 15.30 -28.60 -12.57
C ARG A 74 14.08 -29.49 -12.35
N TYR A 75 12.87 -28.94 -12.46
CA TYR A 75 11.59 -29.63 -12.26
C TYR A 75 10.81 -29.84 -13.56
N GLY A 76 11.49 -29.77 -14.72
CA GLY A 76 10.90 -29.78 -16.05
C GLY A 76 9.78 -30.83 -16.24
N LYS A 77 8.70 -30.44 -16.93
CA LYS A 77 7.46 -31.17 -17.28
C LYS A 77 6.67 -31.83 -16.13
N ALA A 78 7.28 -32.24 -15.02
CA ALA A 78 6.62 -32.88 -13.90
C ALA A 78 5.84 -31.88 -13.03
N ALA A 79 6.34 -30.65 -12.87
CA ALA A 79 5.62 -29.57 -12.16
C ALA A 79 4.46 -28.96 -12.98
N ALA A 80 4.39 -29.25 -14.29
CA ALA A 80 3.40 -28.72 -15.22
C ALA A 80 2.17 -29.62 -15.39
N LYS A 81 2.07 -30.75 -14.69
CA LYS A 81 0.78 -31.42 -14.51
C LYS A 81 0.06 -30.70 -13.38
N PRO A 82 -0.96 -29.85 -13.62
CA PRO A 82 -1.85 -29.46 -12.55
C PRO A 82 -2.39 -30.77 -11.99
N SER A 83 -2.04 -31.09 -10.73
CA SER A 83 -2.64 -32.22 -10.07
C SER A 83 -4.14 -31.95 -10.12
N HIS A 84 -4.88 -32.80 -10.83
CA HIS A 84 -6.33 -32.73 -10.97
C HIS A 84 -7.00 -33.09 -9.63
N ARG A 85 -6.54 -32.51 -8.52
CA ARG A 85 -7.23 -32.55 -7.24
C ARG A 85 -8.37 -31.58 -7.41
N LYS A 86 -9.60 -32.10 -7.56
CA LYS A 86 -10.84 -31.32 -7.55
C LYS A 86 -10.84 -30.44 -6.30
N VAL A 87 -10.34 -29.21 -6.41
CA VAL A 87 -10.61 -28.16 -5.43
C VAL A 87 -12.04 -27.74 -5.72
N ARG A 88 -12.95 -28.22 -4.89
CA ARG A 88 -14.38 -27.94 -4.98
C ARG A 88 -14.56 -26.42 -4.79
N GLY A 89 -15.05 -25.72 -5.83
CA GLY A 89 -15.69 -24.41 -5.66
C GLY A 89 -14.84 -23.15 -5.85
N TRP A 90 -13.87 -23.12 -6.77
CA TRP A 90 -13.36 -21.84 -7.29
C TRP A 90 -13.81 -21.66 -8.75
N ASN A 91 -14.84 -20.84 -8.97
CA ASN A 91 -15.16 -20.34 -10.30
C ASN A 91 -14.12 -19.27 -10.66
N VAL A 92 -12.98 -19.70 -11.18
CA VAL A 92 -12.07 -18.78 -11.86
C VAL A 92 -12.74 -18.47 -13.20
N ALA A 93 -13.26 -17.25 -13.35
CA ALA A 93 -13.68 -16.77 -14.66
C ALA A 93 -12.50 -16.97 -15.63
N PRO A 94 -12.72 -17.46 -16.87
CA PRO A 94 -11.64 -17.60 -17.83
C PRO A 94 -10.88 -16.28 -17.91
N PRO A 95 -9.53 -16.32 -17.99
CA PRO A 95 -8.76 -15.10 -18.19
C PRO A 95 -9.41 -14.32 -19.32
N PRO A 96 -9.71 -13.01 -19.16
CA PRO A 96 -10.19 -12.22 -20.29
C PRO A 96 -9.21 -12.45 -21.44
N GLU A 97 -9.74 -12.67 -22.65
CA GLU A 97 -8.89 -12.83 -23.83
C GLU A 97 -7.80 -11.76 -23.80
N PRO A 98 -6.53 -12.12 -24.07
CA PRO A 98 -5.45 -11.15 -24.05
C PRO A 98 -5.85 -10.01 -24.97
N VAL A 99 -6.19 -8.87 -24.38
CA VAL A 99 -6.50 -7.66 -25.12
C VAL A 99 -5.22 -7.37 -25.89
N GLN A 100 -5.24 -7.64 -27.18
CA GLN A 100 -4.15 -7.30 -28.07
C GLN A 100 -4.14 -5.78 -28.13
N HIS A 101 -3.38 -5.17 -27.22
CA HIS A 101 -2.99 -3.78 -27.36
C HIS A 101 -2.10 -3.72 -28.59
N ALA A 102 -2.71 -3.53 -29.75
CA ALA A 102 -2.01 -3.10 -30.94
C ALA A 102 -1.41 -1.73 -30.59
N PHE A 103 -0.13 -1.73 -30.24
CA PHE A 103 0.63 -0.50 -30.20
C PHE A 103 0.64 0.03 -31.63
N PRO A 104 0.15 1.26 -31.90
CA PRO A 104 0.25 1.84 -33.22
C PRO A 104 1.72 1.85 -33.62
N THR A 105 2.08 1.11 -34.66
CA THR A 105 3.45 1.05 -35.20
C THR A 105 3.83 2.29 -36.02
N GLU A 106 2.91 3.25 -36.17
CA GLU A 106 3.20 4.57 -36.72
C GLU A 106 3.56 5.54 -35.61
N GLY A 107 4.84 5.54 -35.23
CA GLY A 107 5.37 6.46 -34.25
C GLY A 107 6.43 5.79 -33.40
N ALA A 108 7.68 6.12 -33.70
CA ALA A 108 8.90 5.66 -33.06
C ALA A 108 8.78 5.39 -31.55
N LEU A 109 9.66 4.50 -31.08
CA LEU A 109 10.17 4.45 -29.71
C LEU A 109 10.71 5.84 -29.30
N VAL A 110 9.84 6.81 -29.08
CA VAL A 110 10.16 8.00 -28.31
C VAL A 110 10.36 7.45 -26.91
N ALA A 111 11.61 7.42 -26.46
CA ALA A 111 11.95 7.22 -25.08
C ALA A 111 11.11 8.22 -24.28
N VAL A 112 9.97 7.76 -23.77
CA VAL A 112 9.07 8.58 -22.96
C VAL A 112 9.94 9.03 -21.79
N PRO A 113 10.28 10.32 -21.71
CA PRO A 113 11.19 10.79 -20.68
C PRO A 113 10.66 10.35 -19.31
N TRP A 114 11.54 10.06 -18.35
CA TRP A 114 11.13 9.53 -17.04
C TRP A 114 10.03 10.37 -16.37
N HIS A 115 9.98 11.67 -16.67
CA HIS A 115 8.94 12.60 -16.20
C HIS A 115 7.57 12.43 -16.88
N ALA A 116 7.48 11.88 -18.09
CA ALA A 116 6.22 11.62 -18.80
C ALA A 116 5.51 10.33 -18.34
N ARG A 117 6.21 9.45 -17.61
CA ARG A 117 5.60 8.35 -16.83
C ARG A 117 5.16 8.76 -15.42
N LEU A 118 5.50 9.97 -14.98
CA LEU A 118 4.86 10.54 -13.81
C LEU A 118 3.41 10.80 -14.23
N ARG A 119 2.51 9.86 -13.92
CA ARG A 119 1.09 10.19 -13.84
C ARG A 119 1.04 11.41 -12.92
N LEU A 120 0.80 12.58 -13.51
CA LEU A 120 0.31 13.77 -12.82
C LEU A 120 -1.08 13.41 -12.32
N ALA A 121 -1.17 12.45 -11.38
CA ALA A 121 -2.26 12.38 -10.45
C ALA A 121 -2.12 13.67 -9.66
N ARG A 122 -2.71 14.76 -10.21
CA ARG A 122 -2.88 16.02 -9.49
C ARG A 122 -3.39 15.61 -8.12
N PRO A 123 -2.63 15.83 -7.04
CA PRO A 123 -3.17 15.56 -5.73
C PRO A 123 -4.21 16.66 -5.50
N VAL A 124 -5.46 16.42 -5.91
CA VAL A 124 -6.56 17.40 -5.86
C VAL A 124 -6.80 17.88 -4.41
N TYR A 125 -6.23 17.19 -3.41
CA TYR A 125 -6.26 17.66 -2.03
C TYR A 125 -5.08 17.09 -1.23
N ARG A 126 -4.08 17.91 -0.88
CA ARG A 126 -3.04 17.59 0.12
C ARG A 126 -3.40 18.27 1.44
N PRO A 127 -4.28 17.71 2.29
CA PRO A 127 -4.55 18.30 3.59
C PRO A 127 -3.24 18.32 4.38
N SER A 128 -2.94 19.46 5.00
CA SER A 128 -1.77 19.58 5.87
C SER A 128 -1.87 18.55 7.00
N ALA A 129 -0.73 18.04 7.47
CA ALA A 129 -0.71 17.08 8.58
C ALA A 129 -1.43 17.64 9.82
N TRP A 130 -1.35 18.96 10.01
CA TRP A 130 -2.07 19.71 11.05
C TRP A 130 -3.59 19.67 10.87
N ILE A 131 -4.11 19.90 9.66
CA ILE A 131 -5.55 19.80 9.39
C ILE A 131 -6.03 18.36 9.66
N ALA A 132 -5.28 17.35 9.20
CA ALA A 132 -5.66 15.96 9.44
C ALA A 132 -5.68 15.63 10.95
N ALA A 133 -4.70 16.12 11.71
CA ALA A 133 -4.63 15.94 13.16
C ALA A 133 -5.77 16.66 13.87
N ALA A 134 -6.04 17.92 13.52
CA ALA A 134 -7.13 18.71 14.07
C ALA A 134 -8.49 18.04 13.83
N VAL A 135 -8.75 17.53 12.62
CA VAL A 135 -9.97 16.78 12.30
C VAL A 135 -10.09 15.51 13.14
N SER A 136 -8.98 14.81 13.39
CA SER A 136 -8.99 13.59 14.22
C SER A 136 -9.26 13.90 15.69
N ILE A 137 -8.68 14.98 16.21
CA ILE A 137 -8.91 15.46 17.59
C ILE A 137 -10.36 15.93 17.75
N ALA A 138 -10.86 16.73 16.81
CA ALA A 138 -12.25 17.20 16.83
C ALA A 138 -13.23 16.01 16.79
N ALA A 139 -12.98 15.02 15.93
CA ALA A 139 -13.79 13.80 15.88
C ALA A 139 -13.75 13.02 17.21
N ALA A 140 -12.58 12.92 17.86
CA ALA A 140 -12.45 12.27 19.16
C ALA A 140 -13.19 13.04 20.26
N ALA A 141 -13.08 14.37 20.27
CA ALA A 141 -13.75 15.23 21.24
C ALA A 141 -15.27 15.13 21.11
N VAL A 142 -15.81 15.20 19.89
CA VAL A 142 -17.26 15.02 19.64
C VAL A 142 -17.70 13.63 20.07
N TRP A 143 -16.92 12.59 19.77
CA TRP A 143 -17.23 11.23 20.17
C TRP A 143 -17.29 11.06 21.69
N VAL A 144 -16.31 11.58 22.44
CA VAL A 144 -16.31 11.56 23.91
C VAL A 144 -17.48 12.37 24.46
N PHE A 145 -17.72 13.57 23.95
CA PHE A 145 -18.83 14.42 24.38
C PHE A 145 -20.18 13.74 24.20
N MET A 146 -20.41 13.10 23.04
CA MET A 146 -21.65 12.39 22.76
C MET A 146 -21.82 11.13 23.61
N GLY A 147 -20.73 10.39 23.87
CA GLY A 147 -20.76 9.25 24.78
C GLY A 147 -21.08 9.65 26.22
N LEU A 148 -20.47 10.73 26.72
CA LEU A 148 -20.78 11.29 28.04
C LEU A 148 -22.21 11.84 28.11
N GLY A 149 -22.67 12.51 27.06
CA GLY A 149 -24.04 13.01 26.97
C GLY A 149 -25.08 11.90 26.98
N PHE A 150 -24.84 10.81 26.25
CA PHE A 150 -25.70 9.62 26.27
C PHE A 150 -25.75 9.00 27.67
N LEU A 151 -24.60 8.85 28.34
CA LEU A 151 -24.54 8.30 29.69
C LEU A 151 -25.20 9.22 30.71
N GLY A 152 -24.99 10.54 30.60
CA GLY A 152 -25.62 11.54 31.47
C GLY A 152 -27.14 11.52 31.37
N GLN A 153 -27.70 11.32 30.16
CA GLN A 153 -29.13 11.16 29.98
C GLN A 153 -29.66 9.84 30.57
N ALA A 154 -28.85 8.77 30.56
CA ALA A 154 -29.21 7.53 31.23
C ALA A 154 -29.25 7.69 32.76
N PHE A 155 -28.31 8.44 33.35
CA PHE A 155 -28.31 8.80 34.76
C PHE A 155 -29.46 9.74 35.15
N ALA A 156 -29.88 10.63 34.26
CA ALA A 156 -31.00 11.53 34.48
C ALA A 156 -32.38 10.88 34.24
N SER A 157 -32.41 9.64 33.74
CA SER A 157 -33.66 8.92 33.49
C SER A 157 -34.13 8.16 34.72
N ASP A 158 -35.45 8.11 34.93
CA ASP A 158 -36.06 7.28 35.98
C ASP A 158 -36.07 5.78 35.63
N SER A 159 -35.53 5.40 34.46
CA SER A 159 -35.53 4.03 33.96
C SER A 159 -34.24 3.31 34.32
N TRP A 160 -34.32 2.45 35.34
CA TRP A 160 -33.21 1.58 35.73
C TRP A 160 -32.75 0.65 34.60
N ILE A 161 -33.65 0.20 33.72
CA ILE A 161 -33.31 -0.64 32.55
C ILE A 161 -32.45 0.14 31.57
N PHE A 162 -32.78 1.41 31.32
CA PHE A 162 -32.00 2.25 30.41
C PHE A 162 -30.59 2.47 30.96
N LEU A 163 -30.44 2.74 32.25
CA LEU A 163 -29.14 2.87 32.91
C LEU A 163 -28.31 1.57 32.85
N LEU A 164 -28.93 0.42 33.13
CA LEU A 164 -28.25 -0.88 33.06
C LEU A 164 -27.74 -1.23 31.66
N LEU A 165 -28.46 -0.82 30.60
CA LEU A 165 -28.05 -1.07 29.22
C LEU A 165 -27.08 -0.01 28.69
N ALA A 166 -27.20 1.25 29.13
CA ALA A 166 -26.38 2.35 28.61
C ALA A 166 -24.89 2.20 28.92
N ILE A 167 -24.55 1.73 30.13
CA ILE A 167 -23.15 1.51 30.55
C ILE A 167 -22.44 0.47 29.66
N PRO A 168 -22.93 -0.79 29.52
CA PRO A 168 -22.26 -1.79 28.70
C PRO A 168 -22.25 -1.42 27.21
N VAL A 169 -23.28 -0.75 26.70
CA VAL A 169 -23.31 -0.26 25.30
C VAL A 169 -22.20 0.77 25.07
N THR A 170 -22.06 1.74 25.97
CA THR A 170 -20.99 2.75 25.89
C THR A 170 -19.61 2.10 25.93
N ILE A 171 -19.39 1.16 26.86
CA ILE A 171 -18.11 0.43 26.98
C ILE A 171 -17.83 -0.39 25.72
N ALA A 172 -18.83 -1.09 25.18
CA ALA A 172 -18.66 -1.89 23.97
C ALA A 172 -18.27 -1.04 22.76
N ILE A 173 -18.95 0.10 22.54
CA ILE A 173 -18.62 1.04 21.46
C ILE A 173 -17.21 1.61 21.67
N ALA A 174 -16.88 2.02 22.90
CA ALA A 174 -15.53 2.50 23.22
C ALA A 174 -14.44 1.47 22.94
N MET A 175 -14.66 0.22 23.34
CA MET A 175 -13.75 -0.88 23.08
C MET A 175 -13.57 -1.12 21.58
N ILE A 176 -14.67 -1.12 20.80
CA ILE A 176 -14.63 -1.25 19.35
C ILE A 176 -13.77 -0.14 18.75
N VAL A 177 -14.00 1.12 19.15
CA VAL A 177 -13.23 2.27 18.66
C VAL A 177 -11.75 2.14 19.01
N VAL A 178 -11.40 1.77 20.25
CA VAL A 178 -10.01 1.53 20.69
C VAL A 178 -9.33 0.40 19.91
N VAL A 179 -10.02 -0.71 19.68
CA VAL A 179 -9.49 -1.82 18.88
C VAL A 179 -9.28 -1.38 17.43
N GLN A 180 -10.21 -0.61 16.86
CA GLN A 180 -10.10 -0.13 15.49
C GLN A 180 -8.98 0.90 15.31
N THR A 181 -8.84 1.85 16.24
CA THR A 181 -7.76 2.85 16.21
C THR A 181 -6.41 2.19 16.48
N SER A 182 -6.29 1.26 17.43
CA SER A 182 -5.04 0.51 17.66
C SER A 182 -4.62 -0.34 16.46
N ARG A 183 -5.57 -0.99 15.77
CA ARG A 183 -5.29 -1.68 14.50
C ARG A 183 -4.84 -0.71 13.41
N ALA A 184 -5.40 0.51 13.38
CA ALA A 184 -4.97 1.58 12.49
C ALA A 184 -3.54 2.08 12.81
N LEU A 185 -3.12 2.05 14.07
CA LEU A 185 -1.77 2.42 14.51
C LEU A 185 -0.71 1.35 14.17
N ARG A 186 -1.09 0.07 14.07
CA ARG A 186 -0.15 -1.03 13.80
C ARG A 186 0.24 -1.22 12.33
N ARG A 187 -0.62 -0.84 11.38
CA ARG A 187 -0.36 -1.07 9.95
C ARG A 187 0.63 -0.05 9.38
N ARG A 188 1.48 -0.45 8.42
CA ARG A 188 2.32 0.48 7.65
C ARG A 188 1.47 1.24 6.62
N PRO A 189 1.60 2.57 6.52
CA PRO A 189 0.84 3.36 5.56
C PRO A 189 1.52 3.31 4.18
N ASP A 190 1.24 2.25 3.43
CA ASP A 190 1.82 2.07 2.09
C ASP A 190 0.93 2.71 1.00
N THR A 191 -0.37 2.85 1.26
CA THR A 191 -1.35 3.46 0.36
C THR A 191 -2.31 4.40 1.08
N ALA A 192 -2.91 5.33 0.33
CA ALA A 192 -3.91 6.25 0.87
C ALA A 192 -5.12 5.45 1.40
N PRO A 193 -5.58 5.69 2.63
CA PRO A 193 -6.73 4.95 3.16
C PRO A 193 -8.00 5.36 2.40
N PRO A 194 -8.75 4.39 1.84
CA PRO A 194 -10.03 4.70 1.20
C PRO A 194 -11.01 5.27 2.26
N PRO A 195 -11.98 6.10 1.84
CA PRO A 195 -13.03 6.57 2.74
C PRO A 195 -13.77 5.38 3.38
N PRO A 196 -14.25 5.50 4.63
CA PRO A 196 -14.88 4.39 5.35
C PRO A 196 -16.35 4.22 4.96
N THR A 197 -16.65 4.25 3.65
CA THR A 197 -18.01 4.38 3.11
C THR A 197 -18.96 3.32 3.65
N GLY A 198 -18.58 2.03 3.60
CA GLY A 198 -19.43 0.95 4.11
C GLY A 198 -19.76 1.09 5.60
N ARG A 199 -18.79 1.48 6.43
CA ARG A 199 -18.99 1.63 7.87
C ARG A 199 -19.86 2.83 8.20
N LEU A 200 -19.67 3.94 7.49
CA LEU A 200 -20.52 5.12 7.64
C LEU A 200 -21.95 4.80 7.24
N ILE A 201 -22.17 4.06 6.15
CA ILE A 201 -23.51 3.62 5.74
C ILE A 201 -24.18 2.84 6.87
N PHE A 202 -23.52 1.80 7.41
CA PHE A 202 -24.10 1.02 8.52
C PHE A 202 -24.33 1.87 9.78
N ALA A 203 -23.40 2.76 10.13
CA ALA A 203 -23.55 3.64 11.28
C ALA A 203 -24.68 4.66 11.10
N THR A 204 -24.88 5.19 9.89
CA THR A 204 -25.99 6.08 9.55
C THR A 204 -27.32 5.35 9.60
N LEU A 205 -27.40 4.15 9.03
CA LEU A 205 -28.60 3.32 9.10
C LEU A 205 -28.94 2.95 10.54
N PHE A 206 -27.94 2.62 11.35
CA PHE A 206 -28.11 2.36 12.77
C PHE A 206 -28.61 3.60 13.51
N ALA A 207 -27.99 4.77 13.30
CA ALA A 207 -28.41 6.02 13.92
C ALA A 207 -29.86 6.37 13.53
N ALA A 208 -30.23 6.24 12.26
CA ALA A 208 -31.59 6.46 11.79
C ALA A 208 -32.59 5.49 12.43
N ALA A 209 -32.24 4.20 12.54
CA ALA A 209 -33.09 3.20 13.18
C ALA A 209 -33.29 3.48 14.69
N VAL A 210 -32.22 3.88 15.39
CA VAL A 210 -32.29 4.26 16.82
C VAL A 210 -33.18 5.49 17.01
N ILE A 211 -33.02 6.53 16.20
CA ILE A 211 -33.83 7.74 16.28
C ILE A 211 -35.30 7.44 15.95
N ALA A 212 -35.55 6.60 14.95
CA ALA A 212 -36.91 6.19 14.58
C ALA A 212 -37.59 5.39 15.71
N LEU A 213 -36.85 4.49 16.37
CA LEU A 213 -37.39 3.67 17.46
C LEU A 213 -37.58 4.47 18.76
N ALA A 214 -36.64 5.35 19.09
CA ALA A 214 -36.70 6.18 20.28
C ALA A 214 -37.72 7.33 20.13
N GLY A 215 -37.97 7.77 18.89
CA GLY A 215 -38.75 8.94 18.56
C GLY A 215 -37.86 10.17 18.38
N PRO A 216 -38.10 11.02 17.36
CA PRO A 216 -37.21 12.14 17.02
C PRO A 216 -37.11 13.23 18.08
N SER A 217 -38.08 13.30 19.00
CA SER A 217 -38.08 14.20 20.14
C SER A 217 -37.20 13.72 21.31
N THR A 218 -36.70 12.49 21.28
CA THR A 218 -35.89 11.94 22.38
C THR A 218 -34.42 12.32 22.24
N PRO A 219 -33.83 13.02 23.23
CA PRO A 219 -32.44 13.45 23.14
C PRO A 219 -31.43 12.29 23.13
N TRP A 220 -31.78 11.14 23.70
CA TRP A 220 -30.84 10.03 23.88
C TRP A 220 -30.64 9.23 22.60
N GLY A 221 -31.68 9.15 21.76
CA GLY A 221 -31.59 8.48 20.45
C GLY A 221 -30.61 9.22 19.53
N TRP A 222 -30.66 10.56 19.54
CA TRP A 222 -29.69 11.40 18.83
C TRP A 222 -28.28 11.25 19.39
N ALA A 223 -28.10 11.31 20.71
CA ALA A 223 -26.80 11.16 21.35
C ALA A 223 -26.15 9.81 20.98
N LEU A 224 -26.91 8.70 21.05
CA LEU A 224 -26.43 7.38 20.69
C LEU A 224 -26.11 7.26 19.19
N GLY A 225 -26.96 7.82 18.32
CA GLY A 225 -26.75 7.83 16.88
C GLY A 225 -25.46 8.56 16.48
N VAL A 226 -25.26 9.77 17.00
CA VAL A 226 -24.03 10.55 16.74
C VAL A 226 -22.81 9.88 17.36
N TYR A 227 -22.95 9.27 18.54
CA TYR A 227 -21.87 8.52 19.19
C TYR A 227 -21.36 7.36 18.33
N VAL A 228 -22.26 6.57 17.73
CA VAL A 228 -21.88 5.47 16.84
C VAL A 228 -21.28 5.98 15.52
N LEU A 229 -21.87 7.02 14.93
CA LEU A 229 -21.39 7.64 13.69
C LEU A 229 -19.97 8.18 13.81
N THR A 230 -19.71 8.96 14.85
CA THR A 230 -18.40 9.57 15.08
C THR A 230 -17.34 8.52 15.43
N GLY A 231 -17.72 7.47 16.18
CA GLY A 231 -16.85 6.32 16.44
C GLY A 231 -16.46 5.55 15.17
N ALA A 232 -17.41 5.35 14.24
CA ALA A 232 -17.18 4.68 12.97
C ALA A 232 -16.20 5.45 12.05
N ALA A 233 -16.22 6.79 12.13
CA ALA A 233 -15.31 7.67 11.39
C ALA A 233 -13.90 7.74 12.00
N LEU A 234 -13.76 7.60 13.32
CA LEU A 234 -12.54 7.89 14.07
C LEU A 234 -11.33 7.04 13.63
N ALA A 235 -11.55 5.76 13.36
CA ALA A 235 -10.46 4.89 12.91
C ALA A 235 -9.88 5.32 11.54
N TRP A 236 -10.72 5.92 10.68
CA TRP A 236 -10.27 6.41 9.38
C TRP A 236 -9.51 7.73 9.50
N THR A 237 -9.97 8.67 10.34
CA THR A 237 -9.26 9.95 10.56
C THR A 237 -7.84 9.71 11.07
N VAL A 238 -7.67 8.77 12.01
CA VAL A 238 -6.35 8.33 12.51
C VAL A 238 -5.47 7.74 11.41
N LYS A 239 -6.01 6.85 10.55
CA LYS A 239 -5.26 6.31 9.39
C LYS A 239 -4.81 7.43 8.46
N ARG A 240 -5.67 8.41 8.22
CA ARG A 240 -5.42 9.53 7.33
C ARG A 240 -4.27 10.41 7.85
N VAL A 241 -4.24 10.71 9.14
CA VAL A 241 -3.11 11.42 9.78
C VAL A 241 -1.80 10.68 9.61
N ARG A 242 -1.78 9.37 9.87
CA ARG A 242 -0.53 8.59 9.73
C ARG A 242 -0.04 8.56 8.29
N TYR A 243 -0.95 8.43 7.33
CA TYR A 243 -0.61 8.49 5.91
C TYR A 243 0.01 9.84 5.53
N THR A 244 -0.58 10.97 5.94
CA THR A 244 -0.03 12.30 5.62
C THR A 244 1.34 12.54 6.25
N VAL A 245 1.55 12.09 7.49
CA VAL A 245 2.85 12.18 8.17
C VAL A 245 3.90 11.30 7.49
N ALA A 246 3.54 10.06 7.13
CA ALA A 246 4.46 9.14 6.44
C ALA A 246 4.87 9.67 5.06
N LEU A 247 3.90 10.17 4.29
CA LEU A 247 4.14 10.80 2.99
C LEU A 247 5.11 11.99 3.12
N ARG A 248 4.92 12.85 4.13
CA ARG A 248 5.83 13.99 4.37
C ARG A 248 7.25 13.54 4.68
N ARG A 249 7.41 12.46 5.45
CA ARG A 249 8.73 11.89 5.77
C ARG A 249 9.41 11.31 4.53
N GLN A 250 8.66 10.58 3.70
CA GLN A 250 9.18 10.01 2.45
C GLN A 250 9.58 11.10 1.45
N VAL A 251 8.73 12.12 1.25
CA VAL A 251 9.05 13.26 0.38
C VAL A 251 10.28 14.02 0.89
N GLY A 252 10.36 14.28 2.20
CA GLY A 252 11.53 14.93 2.79
C GLY A 252 12.81 14.10 2.64
N ALA A 253 12.73 12.78 2.72
CA ALA A 253 13.87 11.89 2.48
C ALA A 253 14.29 11.89 1.01
N ALA A 254 13.33 11.84 0.08
CA ALA A 254 13.59 11.90 -1.36
C ALA A 254 14.22 13.24 -1.76
N LEU A 255 13.75 14.36 -1.21
CA LEU A 255 14.34 15.68 -1.44
C LEU A 255 15.77 15.78 -0.90
N ARG A 256 16.05 15.21 0.28
CA ARG A 256 17.43 15.14 0.80
C ARG A 256 18.33 14.28 -0.08
N GLN A 257 17.83 13.17 -0.62
CA GLN A 257 18.57 12.35 -1.57
C GLN A 257 18.84 13.11 -2.87
N PHE A 258 17.82 13.78 -3.42
CA PHE A 258 17.95 14.61 -4.63
C PHE A 258 19.00 15.72 -4.44
N ASN A 259 18.91 16.50 -3.36
CA ASN A 259 19.89 17.55 -3.06
C ASN A 259 21.31 17.02 -2.81
N ALA A 260 21.46 15.74 -2.45
CA ALA A 260 22.77 15.12 -2.30
C ALA A 260 23.43 14.74 -3.65
N PHE A 261 22.69 14.80 -4.76
CA PHE A 261 23.22 14.52 -6.11
C PHE A 261 23.78 15.75 -6.84
N GLY A 262 23.68 16.96 -6.27
CA GLY A 262 24.16 18.20 -6.87
C GLY A 262 23.10 18.90 -7.70
#